data_AF-A0A3C1GFJ0-F1
#
_entry.id   AF-A0A3C1GFJ0-F1
#
_cell.length_a   1.000
_cell.length_b   1.000
_cell.length_c   1.000
_cell.angle_alpha   90.00
_cell.angle_beta   90.00
_cell.angle_gamma   90.00
#
_symmetry.space_group_name_H-M   'P 1'
#
loop_
_entity.id
_entity.type
_entity.pdbx_description
1 polymer ?
#
loop_
_entity_poly.entity_id
_entity_poly.type
_entity_poly.pdbx_seq_one_letter_code
_entity_poly.pdbx_strand_id
1 'polypeptide(L)'
;MFTIEDVVRGTQGALVGGDLGVHASGASIDSRSLRVGEVFFAIRGWQQDGHAFVQDAAARGASCLVVHSLPDDLPSSVPVVL
;
A
#
# COMPACT_ATOMS: atom_id res chain seq x y z
N MET A 1 4.05 15.42 -1.31
CA MET A 1 2.68 14.85 -1.24
C MET A 1 2.28 14.54 -2.67
N PHE A 2 1.76 13.34 -2.91
CA PHE A 2 1.34 12.83 -4.22
C PHE A 2 0.01 12.08 -4.05
N THR A 3 -0.69 11.75 -5.13
CA THR A 3 -1.97 11.01 -5.08
C THR A 3 -1.78 9.52 -5.33
N ILE A 4 -2.81 8.71 -5.08
CA ILE A 4 -2.78 7.29 -5.47
C ILE A 4 -2.80 7.14 -7.00
N GLU A 5 -3.35 8.11 -7.74
CA GLU A 5 -3.14 8.20 -9.18
C GLU A 5 -1.64 8.28 -9.56
N ASP A 6 -0.86 9.10 -8.85
CA ASP A 6 0.59 9.17 -9.09
C ASP A 6 1.28 7.83 -8.78
N VAL A 7 0.82 7.11 -7.76
CA VAL A 7 1.33 5.76 -7.42
C VAL A 7 1.04 4.79 -8.55
N VAL A 8 -0.20 4.71 -9.01
CA VAL A 8 -0.61 3.85 -10.15
C VAL A 8 0.23 4.13 -11.38
N ARG A 9 0.45 5.42 -11.70
CA ARG A 9 1.29 5.81 -12.85
C ARG A 9 2.76 5.46 -12.64
N GLY A 10 3.29 5.66 -11.44
CA GLY A 10 4.68 5.41 -11.09
C GLY A 10 5.05 3.92 -11.01
N THR A 11 4.11 3.06 -10.60
CA THR A 11 4.30 1.60 -10.56
C THR A 11 3.93 0.91 -11.87
N GLN A 12 3.21 1.60 -12.76
CA GLN A 12 2.51 0.99 -13.91
C GLN A 12 1.53 -0.12 -13.49
N GLY A 13 1.04 -0.05 -12.25
CA GLY A 13 0.05 -0.98 -11.72
C GLY A 13 -1.38 -0.59 -12.07
N ALA A 14 -2.33 -1.23 -11.39
CA ALA A 14 -3.76 -0.94 -11.49
C ALA A 14 -4.37 -0.77 -10.10
N LEU A 15 -5.27 0.21 -9.94
CA LEU A 15 -6.10 0.30 -8.74
C LEU A 15 -7.10 -0.85 -8.75
N VAL A 16 -7.02 -1.72 -7.74
CA VAL A 16 -7.94 -2.86 -7.58
C VAL A 16 -9.08 -2.56 -6.60
N GLY A 17 -8.91 -1.53 -5.76
CA GLY A 17 -9.96 -1.04 -4.86
C GLY A 17 -9.57 0.29 -4.19
N GLY A 18 -10.57 1.07 -3.79
CA GLY A 18 -10.41 2.37 -3.14
C GLY A 18 -10.53 3.57 -4.08
N ASP A 19 -9.89 4.68 -3.71
CA ASP A 19 -10.01 5.98 -4.39
C ASP A 19 -8.62 6.50 -4.83
N LEU A 20 -8.51 6.87 -6.11
CA LEU A 20 -7.31 7.45 -6.71
C LEU A 20 -6.96 8.84 -6.15
N GLY A 21 -7.98 9.58 -5.66
CA GLY A 21 -7.84 10.93 -5.14
C GLY A 21 -7.21 11.01 -3.75
N VAL A 22 -7.00 9.88 -3.07
CA VAL A 22 -6.34 9.85 -1.76
C VAL A 22 -4.91 10.37 -1.88
N HIS A 23 -4.52 11.21 -0.92
CA HIS A 23 -3.16 11.74 -0.86
C HIS A 23 -2.24 10.91 0.03
N ALA A 24 -1.01 10.73 -0.44
CA ALA A 24 0.08 10.14 0.32
C ALA A 24 1.13 11.18 0.71
N SER A 25 1.58 11.09 1.98
CA SER A 25 2.62 11.93 2.56
C SER A 25 4.04 11.40 2.31
N GLY A 26 4.17 10.10 2.01
CA GLY A 26 5.44 9.40 1.81
C GLY A 26 5.22 7.94 1.44
N ALA A 27 6.27 7.13 1.58
CA ALA A 27 6.24 5.68 1.30
C ALA A 27 7.13 4.92 2.28
N SER A 28 6.73 3.70 2.63
CA SER A 28 7.51 2.77 3.46
C SER A 28 7.43 1.34 2.90
N ILE A 29 8.51 0.59 3.09
CA ILE A 29 8.60 -0.87 2.82
C ILE A 29 8.62 -1.69 4.12
N ASP A 30 8.57 -1.03 5.28
CA ASP A 30 8.60 -1.64 6.61
C ASP A 30 7.39 -1.14 7.41
N SER A 31 6.44 -2.04 7.71
CA SER A 31 5.20 -1.66 8.40
C SER A 31 5.46 -1.13 9.81
N ARG A 32 6.61 -1.48 10.42
CA ARG A 32 6.99 -1.04 11.77
C ARG A 32 7.40 0.44 11.81
N SER A 33 7.93 0.97 10.70
CA SER A 33 8.31 2.38 10.57
C SER A 33 7.27 3.22 9.85
N LEU A 34 6.23 2.59 9.29
CA LEU A 34 5.16 3.25 8.55
C LEU A 34 4.48 4.32 9.40
N ARG A 35 4.38 5.52 8.83
CA ARG A 35 3.66 6.65 9.41
C ARG A 35 2.29 6.78 8.76
N VAL A 36 1.36 7.36 9.50
CA VAL A 36 0.01 7.67 8.99
C VAL A 36 0.12 8.50 7.71
N GLY A 37 -0.59 8.07 6.66
CA GLY A 37 -0.62 8.71 5.36
C GLY A 37 0.47 8.26 4.39
N GLU A 38 1.38 7.38 4.79
CA GLU A 38 2.37 6.80 3.87
C GLU A 38 1.80 5.63 3.08
N VAL A 39 2.32 5.42 1.87
CA VAL A 39 2.06 4.21 1.07
C VAL A 39 2.89 3.06 1.62
N PHE A 40 2.29 1.89 1.81
CA PHE A 40 3.02 0.68 2.14
C PHE A 40 3.29 -0.15 0.88
N PHE A 41 4.55 -0.43 0.59
CA PHE A 41 4.94 -1.35 -0.49
C PHE A 41 5.25 -2.73 0.09
N ALA A 42 4.35 -3.68 -0.16
CA ALA A 42 4.50 -5.07 0.23
C ALA A 42 5.48 -5.78 -0.73
N ILE A 43 6.78 -5.65 -0.45
CA ILE A 43 7.83 -6.28 -1.24
C ILE A 43 8.14 -7.66 -0.67
N ARG A 44 8.22 -8.67 -1.53
CA ARG A 44 8.74 -9.99 -1.15
C ARG A 44 10.26 -9.96 -1.03
N GLY A 45 10.75 -9.97 0.20
CA GLY A 45 12.18 -10.06 0.51
C GLY A 45 12.68 -11.50 0.62
N TRP A 46 13.98 -11.65 0.88
CA TRP A 46 14.63 -12.96 1.07
C TRP A 46 14.17 -13.67 2.35
N GLN A 47 14.02 -12.91 3.44
CA GLN A 47 13.66 -13.47 4.76
C GLN A 47 12.16 -13.39 5.06
N GLN A 48 11.49 -12.34 4.57
CA GLN A 48 10.12 -12.02 4.92
C GLN A 48 9.37 -11.55 3.67
N ASP A 49 8.10 -11.92 3.59
CA ASP A 49 7.19 -11.45 2.57
C ASP A 49 6.35 -10.27 3.11
N GLY A 50 6.51 -9.08 2.52
CA GLY A 50 5.79 -7.88 2.92
C GLY A 50 4.26 -8.03 2.89
N HIS A 51 3.74 -8.95 2.08
CA HIS A 51 2.29 -9.20 1.97
C HIS A 51 1.69 -9.70 3.29
N ALA A 52 2.49 -10.34 4.14
CA ALA A 52 2.04 -10.77 5.47
C ALA A 52 1.67 -9.59 6.39
N PHE A 53 2.07 -8.36 6.04
CA PHE A 53 1.91 -7.17 6.89
C PHE A 53 0.92 -6.14 6.32
N VAL A 54 0.18 -6.45 5.26
CA VAL A 54 -0.80 -5.53 4.65
C VAL A 54 -1.90 -5.09 5.62
N GLN A 55 -2.37 -6.00 6.47
CA GLN A 55 -3.38 -5.70 7.50
C GLN A 55 -2.82 -4.80 8.61
N ASP A 56 -1.57 -5.05 9.05
CA ASP A 56 -0.89 -4.20 10.03
C ASP A 56 -0.63 -2.79 9.46
N ALA A 57 -0.19 -2.69 8.20
CA ALA A 57 -0.01 -1.41 7.52
C ALA A 57 -1.33 -0.62 7.39
N ALA A 58 -2.42 -1.29 7.00
CA ALA A 58 -3.74 -0.67 6.95
C ALA A 58 -4.19 -0.17 8.33
N ALA A 59 -4.05 -0.99 9.37
CA ALA A 59 -4.39 -0.63 10.74
C ALA A 59 -3.56 0.55 11.30
N ARG A 60 -2.33 0.72 10.81
CA ARG A 60 -1.45 1.86 11.14
C ARG A 60 -1.76 3.14 10.37
N GLY A 61 -2.72 3.10 9.45
CA GLY A 61 -3.14 4.28 8.67
C GLY A 61 -2.31 4.49 7.40
N ALA A 62 -1.87 3.41 6.75
CA ALA A 62 -1.37 3.50 5.38
C ALA A 62 -2.42 4.17 4.48
N SER A 63 -1.98 5.09 3.61
CA SER A 63 -2.86 5.74 2.64
C SER A 63 -3.12 4.90 1.40
N CYS A 64 -2.26 3.91 1.15
CA CYS A 64 -2.39 2.94 0.07
C CYS A 64 -1.52 1.72 0.36
N LEU A 65 -1.94 0.56 -0.13
CA LEU A 65 -1.15 -0.66 -0.17
C LEU A 65 -0.74 -0.93 -1.62
N VAL A 66 0.54 -1.13 -1.88
CA VAL A 66 1.05 -1.62 -3.16
C VAL A 66 1.49 -3.06 -2.97
N VAL A 67 0.88 -3.97 -3.70
CA VAL A 67 1.10 -5.42 -3.63
C VAL A 67 1.43 -5.96 -5.01
N HIS A 68 2.09 -7.11 -5.11
CA HIS A 68 2.25 -7.84 -6.38
C HIS A 68 1.46 -9.16 -6.40
N SER A 69 0.71 -9.45 -5.34
CA SER A 69 -0.25 -10.53 -5.23
C SER A 69 -1.40 -10.06 -4.34
N LEU A 70 -2.63 -10.26 -4.77
CA LEU A 70 -3.79 -9.90 -3.96
C LEU A 70 -3.87 -10.83 -2.75
N PRO A 71 -3.99 -10.30 -1.51
CA PRO A 71 -4.36 -11.11 -0.36
C PRO A 71 -5.82 -11.57 -0.47
N ASP A 72 -6.14 -12.75 0.07
CA ASP A 72 -7.52 -13.26 0.09
C ASP A 72 -8.47 -12.32 0.86
N ASP A 73 -7.96 -11.66 1.90
CA ASP A 73 -8.67 -10.69 2.71
C ASP A 73 -8.12 -9.28 2.43
N LEU A 74 -8.67 -8.64 1.39
CA LEU A 74 -8.28 -7.30 0.98
C LEU A 74 -8.94 -6.26 1.90
N PRO A 75 -8.18 -5.38 2.56
CA PRO A 75 -8.78 -4.37 3.42
C PRO A 75 -9.59 -3.36 2.59
N SER A 76 -10.89 -3.24 2.87
CA SER A 76 -11.80 -2.36 2.13
C SER A 76 -11.67 -0.88 2.52
N SER A 77 -10.89 -0.55 3.54
CA SER A 77 -10.72 0.79 4.09
C SER A 77 -9.56 1.58 3.50
N VAL A 78 -8.69 0.93 2.71
CA VAL A 78 -7.46 1.54 2.18
C VAL A 78 -7.36 1.22 0.68
N PRO A 79 -7.00 2.20 -0.18
CA PRO A 79 -6.69 1.92 -1.58
C PRO A 79 -5.64 0.83 -1.77
N VAL A 80 -5.83 -0.02 -2.77
CA VAL A 80 -4.89 -1.09 -3.11
C VAL A 80 -4.52 -1.00 -4.58
N VAL A 81 -3.22 -1.00 -4.85
CA VAL A 81 -2.60 -1.02 -6.18
C VAL A 81 -1.90 -2.35 -6.37
N LEU A 82 -2.19 -3.02 -7.49
CA LEU A 82 -1.58 -4.27 -7.94
C LEU A 82 -0.64 -4.04 -9.13
#